data_AF-A0A961FU59-F1
#
_entry.id   AF-A0A961FU59-F1
#
_cell.length_a   1.000
_cell.length_b   1.000
_cell.length_c   1.000
_cell.angle_alpha   90.00
_cell.angle_beta   90.00
_cell.angle_gamma   90.00
#
_symmetry.space_group_name_H-M   'P 1'
#
loop_
_entity.id
_entity.type
_entity.pdbx_description
1 polymer ?
#
loop_
_entity_poly.entity_id
_entity_poly.type
_entity_poly.pdbx_seq_one_letter_code
_entity_poly.pdbx_strand_id
1 'polypeptide(L)'
;DLFEIDSAGTIGFHTGNPPDSRMREAAARRGIAMTGRARQVRASDLDEFDLILTMDEENFADVTGLATRNGEADDRRARIVRFCDFCERH
;
A
#
# COMPACT_ATOMS: atom_id res chain seq x y z
N ASP A 1 19.39 7.39 4.98
CA ASP A 1 18.19 6.76 5.55
C ASP A 1 18.21 5.26 5.28
N LEU A 2 17.73 4.45 6.24
CA LEU A 2 17.78 2.98 6.17
C LEU A 2 16.55 2.38 5.48
N PHE A 3 15.47 3.17 5.32
CA PHE A 3 14.20 2.72 4.74
C PHE A 3 13.60 3.81 3.87
N GLU A 4 12.96 3.40 2.78
CA GLU A 4 12.10 4.22 1.93
C GLU A 4 10.65 3.77 2.15
N ILE A 5 9.74 4.74 2.33
CA ILE A 5 8.33 4.47 2.67
C ILE A 5 7.44 5.29 1.74
N ASP A 6 6.48 4.62 1.12
CA ASP A 6 5.46 5.24 0.27
C ASP A 6 4.10 4.55 0.47
N SER A 7 3.04 5.11 -0.10
CA SER A 7 1.68 4.55 -0.07
C SER A 7 0.97 4.70 -1.42
N ALA A 8 0.15 3.73 -1.76
CA ALA A 8 -0.63 3.71 -2.99
C ALA A 8 -2.00 3.05 -2.76
N GLY A 9 -3.00 3.43 -3.56
CA GLY A 9 -4.32 2.80 -3.57
C GLY A 9 -4.49 1.84 -4.73
N THR A 10 -5.33 0.81 -4.58
CA THR A 10 -5.64 -0.13 -5.67
C THR A 10 -6.56 0.49 -6.73
N ILE A 11 -7.46 1.38 -6.30
CA ILE A 11 -8.34 2.16 -7.16
C ILE A 11 -7.72 3.51 -7.55
N GLY A 12 -7.68 3.80 -8.86
CA GLY A 12 -7.15 5.06 -9.39
C GLY A 12 -8.06 6.28 -9.18
N PHE A 13 -9.29 6.10 -8.68
CA PHE A 13 -10.34 7.14 -8.62
C PHE A 13 -9.96 8.36 -7.77
N HIS A 14 -9.00 8.22 -6.84
CA HIS A 14 -8.53 9.32 -5.99
C HIS A 14 -7.09 9.76 -6.29
N THR A 15 -6.49 9.30 -7.39
CA THR A 15 -5.12 9.67 -7.76
C THR A 15 -4.95 11.19 -7.81
N GLY A 16 -3.96 11.72 -7.09
CA GLY A 16 -3.64 13.14 -7.01
C GLY A 16 -4.35 13.91 -5.89
N ASN A 17 -5.39 13.35 -5.28
CA ASN A 17 -6.10 13.99 -4.18
C ASN A 17 -5.27 14.01 -2.89
N PRO A 18 -5.44 15.03 -2.02
CA PRO A 18 -4.90 14.98 -0.68
C PRO A 18 -5.59 13.87 0.14
N PRO A 19 -4.95 13.37 1.21
CA PRO A 19 -5.58 12.43 2.13
C PRO A 19 -6.92 12.96 2.67
N ASP A 20 -7.87 12.05 2.91
CA ASP A 20 -9.20 12.36 3.46
C ASP A 20 -9.09 13.28 4.69
N SER A 21 -9.96 14.28 4.80
CA SER A 21 -9.90 15.27 5.89
C SER A 21 -9.96 14.63 7.27
N ARG A 22 -10.76 13.57 7.46
CA ARG A 22 -10.88 12.86 8.74
C ARG A 22 -9.59 12.14 9.09
N MET A 23 -8.90 11.57 8.09
CA MET A 23 -7.59 10.95 8.27
C MET A 23 -6.55 12.00 8.67
N ARG A 24 -6.52 13.15 7.98
CA ARG A 24 -5.61 14.26 8.30
C ARG A 24 -5.83 14.78 9.72
N GLU A 25 -7.07 14.96 10.14
CA GLU A 25 -7.41 15.35 11.52
C GLU A 25 -6.97 14.29 12.53
N ALA A 26 -7.21 13.01 12.24
CA ALA A 26 -6.82 11.91 13.11
C ALA A 26 -5.29 11.80 13.26
N ALA A 27 -4.54 12.01 12.17
CA ALA A 27 -3.09 12.05 12.16
C ALA A 27 -2.55 13.28 12.91
N ALA A 28 -3.14 14.45 12.68
CA ALA A 28 -2.79 15.69 13.38
C ALA A 28 -2.98 15.58 14.90
N ARG A 29 -4.09 14.97 15.36
CA ARG A 29 -4.32 14.67 16.79
C ARG A 29 -3.25 13.76 17.41
N ARG A 30 -2.52 13.00 16.59
CA ARG A 30 -1.44 12.10 17.02
C ARG A 30 -0.04 12.68 16.76
N GLY A 31 0.06 13.92 16.29
CA GLY A 31 1.34 14.55 15.95
C GLY A 31 2.01 13.96 14.70
N ILE A 32 1.26 13.23 13.87
CA ILE A 32 1.77 12.62 12.64
C ILE A 32 1.54 13.59 11.48
N ALA A 33 2.64 14.04 10.86
CA ALA A 33 2.58 14.83 9.65
C ALA A 33 2.25 13.93 8.46
N MET A 34 1.10 14.16 7.82
CA MET A 34 0.77 13.49 6.57
C MET A 34 1.38 14.27 5.40
N THR A 35 2.51 13.78 4.92
CA THR A 35 3.16 14.23 3.69
C THR A 35 2.89 13.20 2.59
N GLY A 36 2.57 13.65 1.37
CA GLY A 36 2.33 12.75 0.23
C GLY A 36 1.07 13.08 -0.58
N ARG A 37 0.89 12.34 -1.68
CA ARG A 37 -0.26 12.45 -2.59
C ARG A 37 -0.75 11.05 -2.92
N ALA A 38 -2.06 10.91 -3.05
CA ALA A 38 -2.63 9.64 -3.50
C ALA A 38 -2.09 9.28 -4.90
N ARG A 39 -1.66 8.04 -5.06
CA ARG A 39 -1.32 7.45 -6.37
C ARG A 39 -1.90 6.06 -6.46
N GLN A 40 -2.07 5.58 -7.69
CA GLN A 40 -2.45 4.19 -7.92
C GLN A 40 -1.22 3.29 -7.82
N VAL A 41 -1.41 2.10 -7.26
CA VAL A 41 -0.42 1.02 -7.28
C VAL A 41 -0.18 0.58 -8.73
N ARG A 42 1.07 0.25 -9.05
CA ARG A 42 1.52 -0.18 -10.38
C ARG A 42 2.28 -1.48 -10.27
N ALA A 43 2.34 -2.20 -11.39
CA ALA A 43 3.16 -3.40 -11.52
C ALA A 43 4.64 -3.16 -11.14
N SER A 44 5.19 -1.96 -11.39
CA SER A 44 6.58 -1.62 -11.05
C SER A 44 6.81 -1.48 -9.53
N ASP A 45 5.76 -1.19 -8.74
CA ASP A 45 5.89 -1.16 -7.28
C ASP A 45 6.32 -2.54 -6.73
N LEU A 46 5.95 -3.62 -7.42
CA LEU A 46 6.34 -4.99 -7.06
C LEU A 46 7.84 -5.26 -7.28
N ASP A 47 8.53 -4.43 -8.06
CA ASP A 47 9.97 -4.51 -8.33
C ASP A 47 10.76 -3.50 -7.49
N GLU A 48 10.16 -2.34 -7.22
CA GLU A 48 10.76 -1.22 -6.50
C GLU A 48 10.81 -1.46 -4.98
N PHE A 49 9.77 -2.05 -4.40
CA PHE A 49 9.65 -2.26 -2.95
C PHE A 49 9.96 -3.70 -2.52
N ASP A 50 10.66 -3.85 -1.39
CA ASP A 50 10.90 -5.17 -0.78
C ASP A 50 9.66 -5.74 -0.07
N LEU A 51 8.79 -4.87 0.44
CA LEU A 51 7.63 -5.21 1.26
C LEU A 51 6.45 -4.34 0.89
N ILE A 52 5.30 -4.99 0.62
CA ILE A 52 4.03 -4.32 0.39
C ILE A 52 3.03 -4.80 1.44
N LEU A 53 2.50 -3.84 2.20
CA LEU A 53 1.51 -4.07 3.26
C LEU A 53 0.12 -3.69 2.76
N THR A 54 -0.78 -4.65 2.65
CA THR A 54 -2.17 -4.41 2.27
C THR A 54 -3.05 -4.22 3.51
N MET A 55 -4.01 -3.30 3.44
CA MET A 55 -4.81 -2.92 4.61
C MET A 55 -6.00 -3.85 4.84
N ASP A 56 -6.49 -4.51 3.78
CA ASP A 56 -7.57 -5.48 3.82
C ASP A 56 -7.40 -6.59 2.76
N GLU A 57 -8.35 -7.52 2.73
CA GLU A 57 -8.37 -8.66 1.80
C GLU A 57 -8.61 -8.25 0.35
N GLU A 58 -9.37 -7.17 0.09
CA GLU A 58 -9.62 -6.68 -1.26
C GLU A 58 -8.33 -6.11 -1.86
N ASN A 59 -7.61 -5.29 -1.08
CA ASN A 59 -6.30 -4.81 -1.47
C ASN A 59 -5.30 -5.95 -1.68
N PHE A 60 -5.35 -6.99 -0.84
CA PHE A 60 -4.48 -8.15 -0.99
C PHE A 60 -4.73 -8.88 -2.32
N ALA A 61 -6.00 -9.12 -2.65
CA ALA A 61 -6.39 -9.75 -3.90
C ALA A 61 -5.99 -8.91 -5.12
N ASP A 62 -6.26 -7.60 -5.08
CA ASP A 62 -5.92 -6.65 -6.15
C ASP A 62 -4.40 -6.62 -6.43
N VAL A 63 -3.59 -6.45 -5.39
CA VAL A 63 -2.14 -6.32 -5.51
C VAL A 63 -1.50 -7.66 -5.92
N THR A 64 -1.97 -8.78 -5.36
CA THR A 64 -1.51 -10.11 -5.78
C THR A 64 -1.90 -10.42 -7.23
N GLY A 65 -3.04 -9.90 -7.69
CA GLY A 65 -3.45 -9.96 -9.10
C GLY A 65 -2.44 -9.28 -10.04
N LEU A 66 -1.79 -8.19 -9.60
CA LEU A 66 -0.72 -7.53 -10.37
C LEU A 66 0.58 -8.36 -10.45
N ALA A 67 0.79 -9.24 -9.47
CA ALA A 67 1.89 -10.19 -9.39
C ALA A 67 1.58 -11.51 -10.10
N THR A 68 0.44 -11.62 -10.81
CA THR A 68 0.09 -12.81 -11.58
C THR A 68 0.26 -12.53 -13.06
N ARG A 69 1.12 -13.30 -13.74
CA ARG A 69 1.30 -13.23 -15.20
C ARG A 69 0.81 -14.52 -15.82
N ASN A 70 -0.19 -14.45 -16.69
CA ASN A 70 -0.81 -15.62 -17.34
C ASN A 70 -1.35 -16.70 -16.37
N GLY A 71 -1.71 -16.33 -15.13
CA GLY A 71 -2.22 -17.26 -14.12
C GLY A 71 -1.15 -17.93 -13.26
N GLU A 72 0.13 -17.61 -13.48
CA GLU A 72 1.24 -18.07 -12.65
C GLU A 72 1.75 -16.92 -11.76
N ALA A 73 2.17 -17.27 -10.55
CA ALA A 73 2.81 -16.34 -9.63
C ALA A 73 4.13 -15.85 -10.23
N ASP A 74 4.26 -14.53 -10.39
CA ASP A 74 5.46 -13.87 -10.89
C ASP A 74 6.52 -13.83 -9.77
N ASP A 75 7.77 -14.14 -10.10
CA ASP A 75 8.91 -14.15 -9.16
C ASP A 75 9.44 -12.72 -8.91
N ARG A 76 8.52 -11.79 -8.66
CA ARG A 76 8.88 -10.39 -8.36
C ARG A 76 9.34 -10.24 -6.93
N ARG A 77 10.17 -9.22 -6.73
CA ARG A 77 10.92 -8.98 -5.51
C ARG A 77 10.04 -8.75 -4.28
N ALA A 78 8.92 -8.05 -4.44
CA ALA A 78 8.10 -7.62 -3.31
C ALA A 78 7.44 -8.79 -2.58
N ARG A 79 7.64 -8.85 -1.26
CA ARG A 79 6.80 -9.67 -0.38
C ARG A 79 5.48 -8.95 -0.10
N ILE A 80 4.37 -9.52 -0.56
CA ILE A 80 3.02 -8.98 -0.34
C ILE A 80 2.42 -9.67 0.89
N VAL A 81 2.06 -8.90 1.92
CA VAL A 81 1.43 -9.42 3.16
C VAL A 81 0.37 -8.47 3.67
N ARG A 82 -0.55 -8.99 4.49
CA ARG A 82 -1.60 -8.16 5.11
C ARG A 82 -1.03 -7.48 6.34
N PHE A 83 -1.40 -6.23 6.56
CA PHE A 83 -0.99 -5.47 7.73
C PHE A 83 -1.33 -6.19 9.04
N CYS A 84 -2.54 -6.78 9.11
CA CYS A 84 -3.00 -7.52 10.27
C CYS A 84 -2.26 -8.84 10.53
N ASP A 85 -1.46 -9.35 9.59
CA ASP A 85 -0.61 -10.53 9.83
C ASP A 85 0.48 -10.24 10.88
N PHE A 86 0.76 -8.95 11.18
CA PHE A 86 1.67 -8.51 12.25
C PHE A 86 0.97 -8.14 13.56
N CYS A 87 -0.37 -8.19 13.62
CA CYS A 87 -1.12 -7.85 14.82
C CYS A 87 -1.16 -9.05 15.78
N GLU A 88 -0.38 -8.99 16.86
CA GLU A 88 -0.32 -10.08 17.84
C GLU A 88 -1.41 -10.00 18.94
N ARG A 89 -2.06 -8.84 19.09
CA ARG A 89 -3.06 -8.57 20.12
C ARG A 89 -4.14 -7.63 19.58
N HIS A 90 -5.39 -7.89 19.96
CA HIS A 90 -6.57 -7.10 19.62
C HIS A 90 -7.09 -6.31 20.83
#